data_AF-A0A6C0CD14-F1
#
_entry.id   AF-A0A6C0CD14-F1
#
_cell.length_a   1.000
_cell.length_b   1.000
_cell.length_c   1.000
_cell.angle_alpha   90.00
_cell.angle_beta   90.00
_cell.angle_gamma   90.00
#
_symmetry.space_group_name_H-M   'P 1'
#
loop_
_entity.id
_entity.type
_entity.pdbx_description
1 polymer ?
#
loop_
_entity_poly.entity_id
_entity_poly.type
_entity_poly.pdbx_seq_one_letter_code
_entity_poly.pdbx_strand_id
1 'polypeptide(L)'
;MPLALKRITKELSNINDKDYLEHTNYSREFKNYLGSLTIFLTNTHNDPSANHLVIKEKDKLFLELSIPQTYPFKSYKLVNYSSTSTSTSTSNNNNTLCYYKYMNNVSAKIANYDKSIIAFFYKTMYNCEHYFLTLKKYDCYCCSSIMCSNLWCPAYTFVNIILEHLEISFIDRYSSPINYKYLVSIYNGIFSRLAPEIIDLIISYL
;
A
#
# COMPACT_ATOMS: atom_id res chain seq x y z
N MET A 1 -18.63 7.93 22.54
CA MET A 1 -17.95 7.44 21.31
C MET A 1 -17.14 6.20 21.64
N PRO A 2 -17.41 5.05 20.99
CA PRO A 2 -16.65 3.81 21.16
C PRO A 2 -15.13 4.04 21.04
N LEU A 3 -14.33 3.28 21.80
CA LEU A 3 -12.87 3.42 21.86
C LEU A 3 -12.22 3.35 20.46
N ALA A 4 -12.68 2.41 19.63
CA ALA A 4 -12.24 2.25 18.24
C ALA A 4 -12.38 3.56 17.44
N LEU A 5 -13.56 4.17 17.50
CA LEU A 5 -13.84 5.42 16.80
C LEU A 5 -13.00 6.57 17.35
N LYS A 6 -12.82 6.68 18.68
CA LYS A 6 -11.97 7.73 19.27
C LYS A 6 -10.55 7.67 18.71
N ARG A 7 -10.01 6.47 18.61
CA ARG A 7 -8.68 6.26 18.07
C ARG A 7 -8.60 6.61 16.59
N ILE A 8 -9.54 6.15 15.77
CA ILE A 8 -9.51 6.40 14.31
C ILE A 8 -9.73 7.86 13.99
N THR A 9 -10.63 8.54 14.71
CA THR A 9 -10.79 9.99 14.58
C THR A 9 -9.51 10.74 14.96
N LYS A 10 -8.78 10.28 15.97
CA LYS A 10 -7.47 10.85 16.31
C LYS A 10 -6.44 10.61 15.19
N GLU A 11 -6.36 9.40 14.66
CA GLU A 11 -5.50 9.08 13.51
C GLU A 11 -5.83 9.95 12.29
N LEU A 12 -7.11 10.16 11.98
CA LEU A 12 -7.55 11.07 10.91
C LEU A 12 -7.16 12.53 11.17
N SER A 13 -7.35 13.01 12.41
CA SER A 13 -6.96 14.37 12.75
C SER A 13 -5.46 14.59 12.62
N ASN A 14 -4.65 13.57 12.98
CA ASN A 14 -3.21 13.63 12.88
C ASN A 14 -2.73 13.72 11.42
N ILE A 15 -3.37 13.03 10.47
CA ILE A 15 -3.00 13.12 9.05
C ILE A 15 -3.38 14.47 8.45
N ASN A 16 -4.48 15.07 8.91
CA ASN A 16 -4.89 16.39 8.45
C ASN A 16 -4.11 17.53 9.14
N ASP A 17 -3.34 17.21 10.17
CA ASP A 17 -2.49 18.13 10.90
C ASP A 17 -1.10 18.19 10.23
N LYS A 18 -0.80 19.35 9.63
CA LYS A 18 0.47 19.58 8.93
C LYS A 18 1.65 19.45 9.89
N ASP A 19 1.53 19.96 11.11
CA ASP A 19 2.61 19.91 12.09
C ASP A 19 2.89 18.46 12.48
N TYR A 20 1.84 17.65 12.69
CA TYR A 20 2.01 16.22 12.96
C TYR A 20 2.74 15.52 11.81
N LEU A 21 2.30 15.72 10.57
CA LEU A 21 2.94 15.10 9.41
C LEU A 21 4.39 15.54 9.24
N GLU A 22 4.74 16.79 9.50
CA GLU A 22 6.12 17.28 9.43
C GLU A 22 7.06 16.50 10.37
N HIS A 23 6.59 16.13 11.56
CA HIS A 23 7.35 15.36 12.56
C HIS A 23 7.37 13.84 12.32
N THR A 24 6.71 13.35 11.27
CA THR A 24 6.84 11.94 10.86
C THR A 24 8.07 11.73 9.97
N ASN A 25 8.66 10.53 10.06
CA ASN A 25 9.75 10.07 9.20
C ASN A 25 9.32 9.74 7.76
N TYR A 26 8.10 10.08 7.37
CA TYR A 26 7.63 9.89 6.01
C TYR A 26 8.37 10.80 5.03
N SER A 27 8.53 10.32 3.80
CA SER A 27 9.07 11.13 2.71
C SER A 27 8.16 12.29 2.35
N ARG A 28 8.71 13.31 1.69
CA ARG A 28 7.93 14.43 1.16
C ARG A 28 6.90 13.95 0.14
N GLU A 29 7.30 13.03 -0.72
CA GLU A 29 6.48 12.45 -1.78
C GLU A 29 5.30 11.67 -1.20
N PHE A 30 5.54 10.87 -0.15
CA PHE A 30 4.46 10.16 0.54
C PHE A 30 3.54 11.10 1.31
N LYS A 31 4.07 12.14 1.98
CA LYS A 31 3.25 13.19 2.63
C LYS A 31 2.36 13.90 1.60
N ASN A 32 2.89 14.24 0.44
CA ASN A 32 2.13 14.84 -0.66
C ASN A 32 1.06 13.88 -1.19
N TYR A 33 1.40 12.60 -1.34
CA TYR A 33 0.43 11.56 -1.73
C TYR A 33 -0.70 11.45 -0.71
N LEU A 34 -0.40 11.35 0.59
CA LEU A 34 -1.41 11.33 1.66
C LEU A 34 -2.31 12.56 1.61
N GLY A 35 -1.75 13.76 1.42
CA GLY A 35 -2.52 15.00 1.28
C GLY A 35 -3.43 15.05 0.04
N SER A 36 -3.19 14.19 -0.96
CA SER A 36 -4.04 14.06 -2.15
C SER A 36 -5.20 13.08 -1.97
N LEU A 37 -5.20 12.28 -0.89
CA LEU A 37 -6.25 11.31 -0.59
C LEU A 37 -7.41 11.98 0.16
N THR A 38 -8.63 11.59 -0.22
CA THR A 38 -9.82 11.93 0.57
C THR A 38 -10.14 10.76 1.48
N ILE A 39 -10.03 10.96 2.80
CA ILE A 39 -10.24 9.91 3.81
C ILE A 39 -11.37 10.31 4.74
N PHE A 40 -12.38 9.45 4.89
CA PHE A 40 -13.53 9.73 5.74
C PHE A 40 -14.14 8.46 6.35
N LEU A 41 -14.81 8.65 7.48
CA LEU A 41 -15.62 7.62 8.12
C LEU A 41 -17.02 7.61 7.53
N THR A 42 -17.56 6.41 7.32
CA THR A 42 -18.92 6.23 6.84
C THR A 42 -19.56 5.01 7.50
N ASN A 43 -20.89 5.04 7.58
CA ASN A 43 -21.72 3.91 7.99
C ASN A 43 -22.47 3.45 6.75
N THR A 44 -21.87 2.58 5.92
CA THR A 44 -22.47 2.12 4.65
C THR A 44 -22.78 0.63 4.61
N HIS A 45 -24.03 0.38 4.18
CA HIS A 45 -24.78 -0.82 3.78
C HIS A 45 -24.82 -2.08 4.68
N ASN A 46 -26.07 -2.43 5.03
CA ASN A 46 -26.58 -3.63 5.72
C ASN A 46 -26.30 -3.79 7.22
N ASP A 47 -25.32 -3.11 7.81
CA ASP A 47 -25.11 -3.09 9.27
C ASP A 47 -24.78 -1.68 9.77
N PRO A 48 -25.75 -0.93 10.34
CA PRO A 48 -25.52 0.41 10.88
C PRO A 48 -24.56 0.44 12.09
N SER A 49 -24.17 -0.72 12.62
CA SER A 49 -23.16 -0.82 13.68
C SER A 49 -21.72 -0.92 13.15
N ALA A 50 -21.54 -1.22 11.86
CA ALA A 50 -20.23 -1.35 11.23
C ALA A 50 -19.74 0.01 10.73
N ASN A 51 -18.62 0.47 11.29
CA ASN A 51 -17.96 1.69 10.83
C ASN A 51 -16.96 1.31 9.73
N HIS A 52 -16.98 2.06 8.63
CA HIS A 52 -16.04 1.90 7.53
C HIS A 52 -15.16 3.13 7.40
N LEU A 53 -13.89 2.92 7.08
CA LEU A 53 -12.96 3.94 6.64
C LEU A 53 -12.85 3.85 5.12
N VAL A 54 -13.28 4.90 4.43
CA VAL A 54 -13.21 5.01 2.97
C VAL A 54 -12.09 5.96 2.60
N ILE A 55 -11.22 5.49 1.72
CA ILE A 55 -10.07 6.21 1.18
C ILE A 55 -10.26 6.32 -0.33
N LYS A 56 -10.24 7.54 -0.86
CA LYS A 56 -10.35 7.83 -2.29
C LYS A 56 -9.13 8.55 -2.82
N GLU A 57 -8.74 8.21 -4.04
CA GLU A 57 -7.77 8.94 -4.85
C GLU A 57 -8.51 9.58 -6.03
N LYS A 58 -8.52 10.92 -6.14
CA LYS A 58 -9.19 11.65 -7.23
C LYS A 58 -10.65 11.19 -7.45
N ASP A 59 -11.41 11.13 -6.36
CA ASP A 59 -12.80 10.66 -6.28
C ASP A 59 -13.06 9.18 -6.60
N LYS A 60 -12.05 8.43 -7.02
CA LYS A 60 -12.13 6.98 -7.21
C LYS A 60 -11.83 6.28 -5.90
N LEU A 61 -12.59 5.21 -5.62
CA LEU A 61 -12.33 4.38 -4.46
C LEU A 61 -10.94 3.76 -4.56
N PHE A 62 -10.07 4.07 -3.60
CA PHE A 62 -8.76 3.46 -3.47
C PHE A 62 -8.84 2.26 -2.52
N LEU A 63 -9.38 2.48 -1.31
CA LEU A 63 -9.58 1.44 -0.29
C LEU A 63 -10.85 1.68 0.53
N GLU A 64 -11.47 0.59 0.96
CA GLU A 64 -12.52 0.56 1.96
C GLU A 64 -12.17 -0.47 3.03
N LEU A 65 -12.10 -0.01 4.28
CA LEU A 65 -11.72 -0.82 5.44
C LEU A 65 -12.88 -0.88 6.43
N SER A 66 -13.26 -2.09 6.85
CA SER A 66 -14.17 -2.30 7.97
C SER A 66 -13.40 -2.27 9.28
N ILE A 67 -13.93 -1.50 10.22
CA ILE A 67 -13.35 -1.27 11.53
C ILE A 67 -13.97 -2.28 12.51
N PRO A 68 -13.18 -3.20 13.09
CA PRO A 68 -13.73 -4.11 14.10
C PRO A 68 -14.06 -3.35 15.38
N GLN A 69 -15.13 -3.75 16.07
CA GLN A 69 -15.50 -3.16 17.37
C GLN A 69 -14.38 -3.27 18.41
N THR A 70 -13.55 -4.31 18.30
CA THR A 70 -12.39 -4.57 19.17
C THR A 70 -11.11 -3.89 18.70
N TYR A 71 -11.15 -2.99 17.72
CA TYR A 71 -9.99 -2.18 17.33
C TYR A 71 -9.44 -1.41 18.56
N PRO A 72 -8.12 -1.41 18.83
CA PRO A 72 -7.00 -1.82 17.96
C PRO A 72 -6.50 -3.27 18.14
N PHE A 73 -7.22 -4.12 18.89
CA PHE A 73 -6.78 -5.49 19.17
C PHE A 73 -7.08 -6.47 18.03
N LYS A 74 -7.87 -6.06 17.05
CA LYS A 74 -8.05 -6.77 15.77
C LYS A 74 -7.75 -5.82 14.62
N SER A 75 -7.20 -6.37 13.53
CA SER A 75 -6.90 -5.63 12.31
C SER A 75 -8.16 -5.14 11.61
N TYR A 76 -8.00 -4.09 10.82
CA TYR A 76 -8.99 -3.69 9.82
C TYR A 76 -9.25 -4.87 8.86
N LYS A 77 -10.49 -5.00 8.40
CA LYS A 77 -10.83 -5.94 7.32
C LYS A 77 -10.99 -5.18 6.02
N LEU A 78 -10.26 -5.59 4.97
CA LEU A 78 -10.43 -5.00 3.65
C LEU A 78 -11.79 -5.40 3.07
N VAL A 79 -12.59 -4.41 2.71
CA VAL A 79 -13.92 -4.57 2.10
C VAL A 79 -13.81 -4.40 0.59
N ASN A 80 -13.12 -3.35 0.14
CA ASN A 80 -12.99 -3.00 -1.27
C ASN A 80 -11.64 -2.32 -1.53
N TYR A 81 -11.14 -2.43 -2.75
CA TYR A 81 -9.87 -1.85 -3.17
C TYR A 81 -9.83 -1.64 -4.69
N SER A 82 -9.11 -0.61 -5.14
CA SER A 82 -8.78 -0.45 -6.56
C SER A 82 -7.66 -1.41 -6.97
N SER A 83 -7.83 -2.13 -8.06
CA SER A 83 -6.77 -2.93 -8.68
C SER A 83 -6.67 -2.62 -10.17
N THR A 84 -5.45 -2.53 -10.72
CA THR A 84 -5.27 -2.32 -12.17
C THR A 84 -5.76 -3.50 -12.99
N SER A 85 -5.87 -4.69 -12.38
CA SER A 85 -6.40 -5.90 -12.99
C SER A 85 -7.94 -5.97 -13.05
N THR A 86 -8.65 -5.00 -12.46
CA THR A 86 -10.12 -4.97 -12.42
C THR A 86 -10.77 -4.08 -13.50
N SER A 87 -10.09 -3.85 -14.62
CA SER A 87 -10.64 -3.11 -15.78
C SER A 87 -11.75 -3.83 -16.57
N THR A 88 -12.38 -4.86 -15.99
CA THR A 88 -13.66 -5.39 -16.46
C THR A 88 -14.71 -5.16 -15.41
N SER A 89 -15.40 -4.03 -15.58
CA SER A 89 -16.70 -3.74 -15.02
C SER A 89 -17.69 -4.83 -15.40
N THR A 90 -17.87 -5.79 -14.51
CA THR A 90 -19.13 -6.53 -14.39
C THR A 90 -19.62 -6.36 -12.97
N SER A 91 -20.42 -5.31 -12.78
CA SER A 91 -21.38 -5.24 -11.70
C SER A 91 -22.28 -6.47 -11.84
N ASN A 92 -22.12 -7.45 -10.94
CA ASN A 92 -23.22 -8.20 -10.31
C ASN A 92 -22.64 -9.40 -9.55
N ASN A 93 -23.02 -9.47 -8.28
CA ASN A 93 -23.08 -10.66 -7.42
C ASN A 93 -21.75 -11.32 -7.00
N ASN A 94 -21.39 -11.09 -5.73
CA ASN A 94 -20.63 -11.97 -4.83
C ASN A 94 -19.20 -12.40 -5.21
N ASN A 95 -18.56 -11.76 -6.19
CA ASN A 95 -17.13 -11.94 -6.45
C ASN A 95 -16.32 -10.78 -5.90
N THR A 96 -16.33 -10.58 -4.58
CA THR A 96 -15.21 -9.90 -3.91
C THR A 96 -13.97 -10.73 -4.21
N LEU A 97 -13.13 -10.24 -5.12
CA LEU A 97 -11.86 -10.87 -5.43
C LEU A 97 -11.06 -10.92 -4.12
N CYS A 98 -10.98 -12.13 -3.55
CA CYS A 98 -10.37 -12.38 -2.25
C CYS A 98 -9.00 -11.68 -2.23
N TYR A 99 -8.82 -10.70 -1.33
CA TYR A 99 -7.60 -9.89 -1.26
C TYR A 99 -6.33 -10.75 -1.28
N TYR A 100 -6.37 -11.91 -0.63
CA TYR A 100 -5.32 -12.91 -0.65
C TYR A 100 -5.00 -13.44 -2.06
N LYS A 101 -6.02 -13.68 -2.90
CA LYS A 101 -5.82 -14.06 -4.31
C LYS A 101 -5.18 -12.92 -5.10
N TYR A 102 -5.60 -11.67 -4.87
CA TYR A 102 -4.97 -10.51 -5.51
C TYR A 102 -3.49 -10.39 -5.15
N MET A 103 -3.16 -10.47 -3.86
CA MET A 103 -1.77 -10.45 -3.38
C MET A 103 -0.93 -11.57 -3.99
N ASN A 104 -1.47 -12.79 -4.06
CA ASN A 104 -0.77 -13.91 -4.68
C ASN A 104 -0.55 -13.69 -6.20
N ASN A 105 -1.50 -13.07 -6.89
CA ASN A 105 -1.33 -12.71 -8.30
C ASN A 105 -0.24 -11.65 -8.49
N VAL A 106 -0.18 -10.64 -7.61
CA VAL A 106 0.88 -9.62 -7.64
C VAL A 106 2.25 -10.27 -7.42
N SER A 107 2.37 -11.19 -6.46
CA SER A 107 3.58 -11.99 -6.23
C SER A 107 4.01 -12.76 -7.48
N ALA A 108 3.06 -13.43 -8.15
CA ALA A 108 3.34 -14.17 -9.37
C ALA A 108 3.83 -13.27 -10.52
N LYS A 109 3.31 -12.04 -10.63
CA LYS A 109 3.75 -11.08 -11.65
C LYS A 109 5.20 -10.67 -11.49
N ILE A 110 5.70 -10.55 -10.25
CA ILE A 110 7.10 -10.17 -10.00
C ILE A 110 8.08 -11.34 -9.94
N ALA A 111 7.60 -12.58 -9.93
CA ALA A 111 8.46 -13.75 -9.72
C ALA A 111 9.59 -13.88 -10.75
N ASN A 112 9.39 -13.36 -11.97
CA ASN A 112 10.33 -13.46 -13.09
C ASN A 112 11.12 -12.18 -13.35
N TYR A 113 10.98 -11.15 -12.52
CA TYR A 113 11.68 -9.88 -12.68
C TYR A 113 12.74 -9.68 -11.61
N ASP A 114 13.72 -8.84 -11.91
CA ASP A 114 14.69 -8.39 -10.93
C ASP A 114 14.01 -7.40 -9.98
N LYS A 115 13.73 -7.87 -8.77
CA LYS A 115 13.05 -7.08 -7.74
C LYS A 115 13.90 -5.88 -7.31
N SER A 116 15.22 -5.92 -7.44
CA SER A 116 16.11 -4.81 -7.06
C SER A 116 15.83 -3.55 -7.90
N ILE A 117 15.52 -3.72 -9.18
CA ILE A 117 15.19 -2.60 -10.07
C ILE A 117 13.86 -1.96 -9.65
N ILE A 118 12.83 -2.77 -9.40
CA ILE A 118 11.52 -2.26 -8.96
C ILE A 118 11.65 -1.59 -7.58
N ALA A 119 12.39 -2.21 -6.67
CA ALA A 119 12.70 -1.69 -5.33
C ALA A 119 13.41 -0.33 -5.40
N PHE A 120 14.43 -0.20 -6.27
CA PHE A 120 15.14 1.05 -6.51
C PHE A 120 14.18 2.18 -6.85
N PHE A 121 13.28 1.98 -7.82
CA PHE A 121 12.33 3.02 -8.21
C PHE A 121 11.27 3.30 -7.15
N TYR A 122 10.77 2.27 -6.46
CA TYR A 122 9.81 2.44 -5.37
C TYR A 122 10.41 3.28 -4.23
N LYS A 123 11.61 2.91 -3.77
CA LYS A 123 12.33 3.62 -2.71
C LYS A 123 12.71 5.03 -3.14
N THR A 124 13.14 5.23 -4.39
CA THR A 124 13.44 6.57 -4.90
C THR A 124 12.19 7.46 -4.95
N MET A 125 11.04 6.91 -5.34
CA MET A 125 9.80 7.68 -5.51
C MET A 125 9.11 8.01 -4.19
N TYR A 126 9.12 7.09 -3.24
CA TYR A 126 8.35 7.23 -2.00
C TYR A 126 9.19 7.26 -0.74
N ASN A 127 10.52 7.07 -0.84
CA ASN A 127 11.48 7.00 0.26
C ASN A 127 10.89 6.31 1.50
N CYS A 128 10.37 5.10 1.26
CA CYS A 128 9.78 4.23 2.26
C CYS A 128 10.27 2.81 2.02
N GLU A 129 10.34 2.04 3.11
CA GLU A 129 10.71 0.63 3.06
C GLU A 129 9.66 -0.17 2.27
N HIS A 130 10.13 -1.16 1.52
CA HIS A 130 9.29 -2.07 0.75
C HIS A 130 9.20 -3.44 1.45
N TYR A 131 7.99 -3.85 1.78
CA TYR A 131 7.74 -5.08 2.54
C TYR A 131 7.56 -6.29 1.62
N PHE A 132 6.97 -6.09 0.45
CA PHE A 132 6.61 -7.17 -0.46
C PHE A 132 7.69 -7.46 -1.51
N LEU A 133 8.47 -6.45 -1.89
CA LEU A 133 9.60 -6.62 -2.81
C LEU A 133 10.77 -7.38 -2.17
N THR A 134 10.90 -7.39 -0.84
CA THR A 134 11.92 -8.16 -0.11
C THR A 134 11.55 -9.62 0.14
N LEU A 135 10.31 -10.03 -0.15
CA LEU A 135 9.85 -11.39 0.13
C LEU A 135 10.60 -12.43 -0.71
N LYS A 136 10.97 -13.52 -0.04
CA LYS A 136 11.60 -14.70 -0.64
C LYS A 136 10.57 -15.55 -1.38
N LYS A 137 11.05 -16.47 -2.21
CA LYS A 137 10.24 -17.32 -3.10
C LYS A 137 9.13 -18.11 -2.37
N TYR A 138 9.33 -18.46 -1.10
CA TYR A 138 8.42 -19.32 -0.32
C TYR A 138 7.58 -18.56 0.70
N ASP A 139 7.74 -17.24 0.81
CA ASP A 139 6.97 -16.45 1.78
C ASP A 139 5.52 -16.32 1.30
N CYS A 140 4.53 -16.52 2.19
CA CYS A 140 3.17 -16.14 1.82
C CYS A 140 3.06 -14.63 1.80
N TYR A 141 2.83 -14.08 0.62
CA TYR A 141 2.48 -12.68 0.42
C TYR A 141 1.31 -12.27 1.32
N CYS A 142 0.30 -13.14 1.42
CA CYS A 142 -0.86 -12.97 2.28
C CYS A 142 -0.51 -12.83 3.77
N CYS A 143 0.43 -13.64 4.25
CA CYS A 143 0.85 -13.66 5.66
C CYS A 143 1.84 -12.54 5.96
N SER A 144 2.37 -11.88 4.93
CA SER A 144 3.31 -10.76 5.03
C SER A 144 2.61 -9.40 5.09
N SER A 145 1.30 -9.38 4.83
CA SER A 145 0.46 -8.19 5.02
C SER A 145 0.29 -7.86 6.49
N ILE A 146 0.40 -6.58 6.84
CA ILE A 146 0.10 -6.07 8.19
C ILE A 146 -1.37 -6.28 8.56
N MET A 147 -2.24 -6.47 7.57
CA MET A 147 -3.66 -6.78 7.79
C MET A 147 -3.88 -8.24 8.20
N CYS A 148 -2.88 -9.12 8.01
CA CYS A 148 -2.93 -10.49 8.49
C CYS A 148 -2.98 -10.51 10.02
N SER A 149 -3.87 -11.33 10.60
CA SER A 149 -4.03 -11.44 12.05
C SER A 149 -2.76 -11.81 12.80
N ASN A 150 -1.85 -12.54 12.13
CA ASN A 150 -0.60 -13.02 12.73
C ASN A 150 0.49 -11.94 12.77
N LEU A 151 0.40 -10.91 11.93
CA LEU A 151 1.34 -9.78 11.91
C LEU A 151 0.77 -8.53 12.56
N TRP A 152 -0.57 -8.44 12.68
CA TRP A 152 -1.23 -7.27 13.23
C TRP A 152 -0.70 -6.91 14.62
N CYS A 153 -0.37 -5.64 14.79
CA CYS A 153 0.01 -5.04 16.06
C CYS A 153 -0.88 -3.83 16.34
N PRO A 154 -1.32 -3.59 17.59
CA PRO A 154 -2.05 -2.38 17.96
C PRO A 154 -1.28 -1.07 17.72
N ALA A 155 0.00 -1.10 17.37
CA ALA A 155 0.75 0.08 16.94
C ALA A 155 0.46 0.47 15.48
N TYR A 156 -0.03 -0.46 14.65
CA TYR A 156 -0.35 -0.17 13.25
C TYR A 156 -1.62 0.67 13.12
N THR A 157 -1.57 1.58 12.15
CA THR A 157 -2.62 2.53 11.79
C THR A 157 -3.09 2.27 10.36
N PHE A 158 -4.17 2.93 9.94
CA PHE A 158 -4.58 2.84 8.53
C PHE A 158 -3.56 3.47 7.57
N VAL A 159 -2.66 4.35 8.03
CA VAL A 159 -1.55 4.89 7.21
C VAL A 159 -0.58 3.78 6.81
N ASN A 160 -0.30 2.85 7.73
CA ASN A 160 0.51 1.67 7.41
C ASN A 160 -0.18 0.82 6.33
N ILE A 161 -1.52 0.73 6.35
CA ILE A 161 -2.28 -0.01 5.34
C ILE A 161 -2.24 0.71 3.99
N ILE A 162 -2.28 2.04 3.98
CA ILE A 162 -2.11 2.86 2.77
C ILE A 162 -0.72 2.62 2.16
N LEU A 163 0.34 2.61 2.96
CA LEU A 163 1.70 2.30 2.51
C LEU A 163 1.77 0.91 1.87
N GLU A 164 1.21 -0.09 2.54
CA GLU A 164 1.14 -1.46 2.04
C GLU A 164 0.48 -1.51 0.65
N HIS A 165 -0.68 -0.87 0.49
CA HIS A 165 -1.42 -0.85 -0.76
C HIS A 165 -0.76 0.01 -1.84
N LEU A 166 -0.03 1.05 -1.46
CA LEU A 166 0.76 1.86 -2.38
C LEU A 166 1.87 1.02 -3.00
N GLU A 167 2.57 0.22 -2.19
CA GLU A 167 3.58 -0.74 -2.67
C GLU A 167 2.95 -1.75 -3.63
N ILE A 168 1.86 -2.41 -3.22
CA ILE A 168 1.17 -3.40 -4.06
C ILE A 168 0.73 -2.79 -5.39
N SER A 169 0.17 -1.58 -5.37
CA SER A 169 -0.28 -0.87 -6.58
C SER A 169 0.88 -0.49 -7.49
N PHE A 170 2.00 -0.08 -6.90
CA PHE A 170 3.22 0.21 -7.63
C PHE A 170 3.76 -1.04 -8.33
N ILE A 171 3.85 -2.14 -7.59
CA ILE A 171 4.26 -3.44 -8.13
C ILE A 171 3.33 -3.84 -9.28
N ASP A 172 2.02 -3.82 -9.06
CA ASP A 172 1.02 -4.24 -10.04
C ASP A 172 1.12 -3.43 -11.34
N ARG A 173 1.36 -2.12 -11.23
CA ARG A 173 1.55 -1.22 -12.38
C ARG A 173 2.86 -1.49 -13.11
N TYR A 174 3.98 -1.59 -12.40
CA TYR A 174 5.31 -1.61 -13.01
C TYR A 174 5.83 -3.02 -13.34
N SER A 175 5.10 -4.06 -12.95
CA SER A 175 5.38 -5.45 -13.32
C SER A 175 4.73 -5.88 -14.64
N SER A 176 4.13 -4.96 -15.40
CA SER A 176 3.76 -5.26 -16.78
C SER A 176 5.03 -5.40 -17.64
N PRO A 177 5.08 -6.30 -18.64
CA PRO A 177 6.27 -6.48 -19.46
C PRO A 177 6.78 -5.17 -20.10
N ILE A 178 5.86 -4.27 -20.46
CA ILE A 178 6.18 -2.97 -21.06
C ILE A 178 6.77 -2.03 -20.01
N ASN A 179 6.11 -1.87 -18.86
CA ASN A 179 6.54 -0.95 -17.83
C ASN A 179 7.85 -1.42 -17.17
N TYR A 180 8.02 -2.72 -16.99
CA TYR A 180 9.27 -3.27 -16.47
C TYR A 180 10.43 -3.02 -17.43
N LYS A 181 10.26 -3.28 -18.74
CA LYS A 181 11.28 -2.94 -19.74
C LYS A 181 11.64 -1.45 -19.74
N TYR A 182 10.64 -0.59 -19.53
CA TYR A 182 10.86 0.85 -19.40
C TYR A 182 11.71 1.17 -18.15
N LEU A 183 11.39 0.59 -16.99
CA LEU A 183 12.21 0.75 -15.78
C LEU A 183 13.64 0.25 -15.98
N VAL A 184 13.84 -0.92 -16.58
CA VAL A 184 15.16 -1.47 -16.90
C VAL A 184 15.93 -0.52 -17.82
N SER A 185 15.28 0.06 -18.81
CA SER A 185 15.91 1.03 -19.71
C SER A 185 16.40 2.27 -18.98
N ILE A 186 15.60 2.81 -18.06
CA ILE A 186 16.01 3.96 -17.24
C ILE A 186 17.15 3.56 -16.30
N TYR A 187 17.00 2.45 -15.59
CA TYR A 187 17.98 1.93 -14.65
C TYR A 187 19.34 1.74 -15.32
N ASN A 188 19.38 0.98 -16.42
CA ASN A 188 20.60 0.77 -17.19
C ASN A 188 21.14 2.08 -17.77
N GLY A 189 20.27 2.99 -18.23
CA GLY A 189 20.69 4.29 -18.75
C GLY A 189 21.38 5.18 -17.69
N ILE A 190 20.94 5.11 -16.43
CA ILE A 190 21.56 5.81 -15.29
C ILE A 190 22.87 5.11 -14.92
N PHE A 191 22.82 3.82 -14.62
CA PHE A 191 23.93 3.10 -14.00
C PHE A 191 25.06 2.75 -14.98
N SER A 192 24.77 2.55 -16.27
CA SER A 192 25.83 2.29 -17.27
C SER A 192 26.81 3.44 -17.47
N ARG A 193 26.48 4.64 -16.98
CA ARG A 193 27.30 5.86 -17.08
C ARG A 193 28.06 6.18 -15.80
N LEU A 194 27.83 5.42 -14.72
CA LEU A 194 28.43 5.66 -13.42
C LEU A 194 29.61 4.70 -13.20
N ALA A 195 30.63 5.18 -12.49
CA ALA A 195 31.71 4.34 -12.02
C ALA A 195 31.18 3.34 -10.97
N PRO A 196 31.65 2.08 -10.94
CA PRO A 196 31.15 1.05 -10.01
C PRO A 196 31.09 1.48 -8.55
N GLU A 197 32.09 2.23 -8.09
CA GLU A 197 32.18 2.72 -6.71
C GLU A 197 31.04 3.70 -6.37
N ILE A 198 30.57 4.48 -7.35
CA ILE A 198 29.42 5.38 -7.20
C ILE A 198 28.12 4.58 -7.15
N ILE A 199 28.04 3.51 -7.94
CA ILE A 199 26.88 2.60 -7.95
C ILE A 199 26.74 1.94 -6.57
N ASP A 200 27.83 1.40 -6.04
CA ASP A 200 27.86 0.77 -4.72
C ASP A 200 27.46 1.77 -3.62
N LEU A 201 27.93 3.02 -3.72
CA LEU A 201 27.53 4.08 -2.81
C LEU A 201 26.02 4.32 -2.89
N ILE A 202 25.46 4.55 -4.08
CA ILE A 202 24.02 4.79 -4.28
C ILE A 202 23.19 3.64 -3.70
N ILE A 203 23.56 2.39 -3.98
CA ILE A 203 22.85 1.21 -3.49
C ILE A 203 22.95 1.11 -1.96
N SER A 204 24.08 1.50 -1.35
CA SER A 204 24.26 1.45 0.11
C SER A 204 23.45 2.48 0.89
N TYR A 205 23.06 3.59 0.24
CA TYR A 205 22.16 4.60 0.80
C TYR A 205 20.68 4.33 0.47
N LEU A 206 20.43 3.38 -0.44
CA LEU A 206 19.11 2.85 -0.76
C LEU A 206 18.84 1.56 0.01
#